data_AF-A0A432SEP2-F1
#
_entry.id   AF-A0A432SEP2-F1
#
_cell.length_a   1.000
_cell.length_b   1.000
_cell.length_c   1.000
_cell.angle_alpha   90.00
_cell.angle_beta   90.00
_cell.angle_gamma   90.00
#
_symmetry.space_group_name_H-M   'P 1'
#
loop_
_entity.id
_entity.type
_entity.pdbx_description
1 polymer ?
#
loop_
_entity_poly.entity_id
_entity_poly.type
_entity_poly.pdbx_seq_one_letter_code
_entity_poly.pdbx_strand_id
1 'polypeptide(L)' 'MIPVLKRELVIIIVLLVALTLLLHPDMLNHPVARLELMHNRANYAHPLLYTLVIYGVVGVIRGMAAVVMRFRNKG' A
#
# COMPACT_ATOMS: atom_id res chain seq x y z
N MET A 1 13.07 17.12 1.58
CA MET A 1 13.03 15.85 0.83
C MET A 1 13.05 14.62 1.75
N ILE A 2 14.04 14.47 2.62
CA ILE A 2 14.13 13.34 3.57
C ILE A 2 12.85 13.12 4.43
N PRO A 3 12.21 14.15 5.02
CA PRO A 3 11.01 13.91 5.84
C PRO A 3 9.80 13.45 5.02
N VAL A 4 9.67 13.91 3.77
CA VAL A 4 8.58 13.48 2.86
C VAL A 4 8.77 12.03 2.47
N LEU A 5 9.99 11.64 2.08
CA LEU A 5 10.33 10.24 1.77
C LEU A 5 10.08 9.32 2.97
N LYS A 6 10.49 9.73 4.19
CA LYS A 6 10.20 8.98 5.42
C LYS A 6 8.69 8.80 5.63
N ARG A 7 7.90 9.86 5.45
CA ARG A 7 6.44 9.79 5.58
C ARG A 7 5.81 8.82 4.57
N GLU A 8 6.15 8.95 3.29
CA GLU A 8 5.58 8.07 2.26
C GLU A 8 6.04 6.61 2.45
N LEU A 9 7.27 6.37 2.90
CA LEU A 9 7.74 5.02 3.26
C LEU A 9 6.91 4.43 4.40
N VAL A 10 6.62 5.20 5.45
CA VAL A 10 5.75 4.76 6.56
C VAL A 10 4.36 4.42 6.04
N ILE A 11 3.78 5.26 5.17
CA ILE A 11 2.46 5.00 4.56
C ILE A 11 2.47 3.67 3.78
N ILE A 12 3.49 3.42 2.97
CA ILE A 12 3.63 2.18 2.19
C ILE A 12 3.77 0.96 3.11
N ILE A 13 4.60 1.04 4.16
CA ILE A 13 4.79 -0.07 5.11
C ILE A 13 3.47 -0.37 5.84
N VAL A 14 2.76 0.66 6.31
CA VAL A 14 1.47 0.49 7.01
C VAL A 14 0.43 -0.13 6.07
N LEU A 15 0.32 0.35 4.83
CA LEU A 15 -0.56 -0.23 3.82
C LEU A 15 -0.21 -1.69 3.51
N LEU A 16 1.08 -2.00 3.37
CA LEU A 16 1.54 -3.36 3.09
C LEU A 16 1.14 -4.31 4.21
N VAL A 17 1.39 -3.94 5.46
CA VAL A 17 1.01 -4.76 6.62
C VAL A 17 -0.51 -4.92 6.67
N ALA A 18 -1.26 -3.82 6.58
CA ALA A 18 -2.73 -3.86 6.63
C ALA A 18 -3.31 -4.75 5.52
N LEU A 19 -2.87 -4.58 4.27
CA LEU A 19 -3.35 -5.36 3.13
C LEU A 19 -2.92 -6.83 3.23
N THR A 20 -1.69 -7.11 3.67
CA THR A 20 -1.23 -8.49 3.85
C THR A 20 -2.10 -9.21 4.88
N LEU A 21 -2.44 -8.56 5.99
CA LEU A 21 -3.31 -9.12 7.03
C LEU A 21 -4.77 -9.24 6.58
N LEU A 22 -5.27 -8.32 5.76
CA LEU A 22 -6.63 -8.41 5.19
C LEU A 22 -6.74 -9.54 4.16
N LEU A 23 -5.71 -9.75 3.33
CA LEU A 23 -5.69 -10.77 2.29
C LEU A 23 -5.36 -12.16 2.85
N HIS A 24 -4.50 -12.22 3.87
CA HIS A 24 -4.03 -13.45 4.53
C HIS A 24 -4.16 -13.32 6.04
N PRO A 25 -5.39 -13.40 6.59
CA PRO A 25 -5.61 -13.28 8.03
C PRO A 25 -4.93 -14.42 8.83
N ASP A 26 -4.75 -15.57 8.20
CA ASP A 26 -4.03 -16.71 8.77
C ASP A 26 -2.53 -16.46 8.94
N MET A 27 -1.98 -15.39 8.35
CA MET A 27 -0.59 -14.98 8.53
C MET A 27 -0.27 -14.60 9.99
N LEU A 28 -1.29 -14.25 10.80
CA LEU A 28 -1.14 -14.00 12.24
C LEU A 28 -0.94 -15.29 13.05
N ASN A 29 -1.53 -16.40 12.60
CA ASN A 29 -1.55 -17.66 13.34
C ASN A 29 -0.51 -18.65 12.78
N HIS A 30 -0.34 -18.68 11.46
CA HIS A 30 0.50 -19.63 10.73
C HIS A 30 1.36 -18.95 9.65
N PRO A 31 2.24 -18.00 10.02
CA PRO A 31 3.01 -17.19 9.07
C PRO A 31 3.89 -18.02 8.13
N VAL A 32 4.57 -19.04 8.66
CA VAL A 32 5.47 -19.89 7.86
C VAL A 32 4.70 -20.67 6.80
N ALA A 33 3.60 -21.32 7.19
CA ALA A 33 2.76 -22.09 6.27
C ALA A 33 2.17 -21.20 5.16
N ARG A 34 1.75 -19.97 5.49
CA ARG A 34 1.27 -19.01 4.50
C ARG A 34 2.37 -18.60 3.52
N LEU A 35 3.58 -18.31 4.02
CA LEU A 35 4.72 -17.98 3.17
C LEU A 35 5.11 -19.13 2.23
N GLU A 36 5.13 -20.37 2.73
CA GLU A 36 5.35 -21.56 1.90
C GLU A 36 4.27 -21.72 0.83
N LEU A 37 2.99 -21.56 1.19
CA LEU A 37 1.88 -21.61 0.24
C LEU A 37 2.03 -20.54 -0.85
N MET A 38 2.43 -19.31 -0.49
CA MET A 38 2.65 -18.23 -1.45
C MET A 38 3.87 -18.49 -2.34
N HIS A 39 4.94 -19.05 -1.79
CA HIS A 39 6.13 -19.46 -2.54
C HIS A 39 5.80 -20.56 -3.56
N ASN A 40 5.12 -21.62 -3.12
CA ASN A 40 4.73 -22.76 -3.95
C ASN A 40 3.78 -22.36 -5.09
N ARG A 41 2.97 -21.32 -4.88
CA ARG A 41 2.07 -20.77 -5.91
C ARG A 41 2.72 -19.68 -6.76
N ALA A 42 4.02 -19.42 -6.60
CA ALA A 42 4.75 -18.31 -7.24
C ALA A 42 4.10 -16.92 -7.03
N ASN A 43 3.29 -16.77 -5.98
CA ASN A 43 2.47 -15.60 -5.70
C ASN A 43 2.99 -14.78 -4.51
N TYR A 44 4.26 -14.89 -4.13
CA TYR A 44 4.79 -14.18 -2.95
C TYR A 44 4.78 -12.64 -3.08
N ALA A 45 4.79 -12.11 -4.30
CA ALA A 45 4.85 -10.66 -4.55
C ALA A 45 3.48 -9.95 -4.59
N HIS A 46 2.37 -10.68 -4.62
CA HIS A 46 1.06 -10.04 -4.85
C HIS A 46 0.62 -9.02 -3.76
N PRO A 47 0.91 -9.19 -2.45
CA PRO A 47 0.55 -8.17 -1.46
C PRO A 47 1.32 -6.86 -1.69
N LEU A 48 2.57 -6.98 -2.14
CA LEU A 48 3.40 -5.83 -2.51
C LEU A 48 2.84 -5.11 -3.74
N LEU A 49 2.49 -5.86 -4.79
CA LEU A 49 1.87 -5.29 -6.00
C LEU A 49 0.56 -4.58 -5.68
N TYR A 50 -0.32 -5.19 -4.88
CA TYR A 50 -1.59 -4.58 -4.49
C TYR A 50 -1.37 -3.31 -3.67
N THR A 51 -0.39 -3.32 -2.78
CA THR A 51 0.01 -2.13 -2.02
C THR A 51 0.43 -0.99 -2.95
N LEU A 52 1.28 -1.27 -3.94
CA LEU A 52 1.74 -0.26 -4.90
C LEU A 52 0.60 0.29 -5.76
N VAL A 53 -0.31 -0.57 -6.22
CA VAL A 53 -1.49 -0.16 -7.00
C VAL A 53 -2.40 0.73 -6.16
N ILE A 54 -2.77 0.30 -4.96
CA ILE A 54 -3.66 1.06 -4.07
C ILE A 54 -3.01 2.39 -3.68
N TYR A 55 -1.73 2.37 -3.31
CA TYR A 55 -0.99 3.57 -2.99
C TYR A 55 -0.93 4.55 -4.19
N GLY A 56 -0.71 4.03 -5.40
CA GLY A 56 -0.74 4.80 -6.64
C GLY A 56 -2.11 5.46 -6.89
N VAL A 57 -3.19 4.69 -6.76
CA VAL A 57 -4.57 5.21 -6.90
C VAL A 57 -4.84 6.32 -5.88
N VAL A 58 -4.49 6.11 -4.60
CA VAL A 58 -4.63 7.14 -3.56
C VAL A 58 -3.78 8.38 -3.89
N GLY A 59 -2.58 8.18 -4.42
CA GLY A 59 -1.70 9.25 -4.88
C GLY A 59 -2.33 10.09 -6.00
N VAL A 60 -2.94 9.45 -6.99
CA VAL A 60 -3.68 10.11 -8.08
C VAL A 60 -4.85 10.92 -7.52
N ILE A 61 -5.66 10.33 -6.63
CA ILE A 61 -6.80 11.02 -5.99
C ILE A 61 -6.32 12.26 -5.21
N ARG A 62 -5.26 12.12 -4.41
CA ARG A 62 -4.65 13.25 -3.68
C ARG A 62 -4.16 14.35 -4.64
N GLY A 63 -3.54 13.96 -5.74
CA GLY A 63 -3.10 14.88 -6.79
C GLY A 63 -4.27 15.65 -7.40
N MET A 64 -5.34 14.94 -7.79
CA MET A 64 -6.55 15.56 -8.33
C MET A 64 -7.21 16.52 -7.33
N ALA A 65 -7.36 16.10 -6.08
CA ALA A 65 -7.93 16.95 -5.03
C ALA A 65 -7.10 18.24 -4.81
N ALA A 66 -5.77 18.13 -4.84
CA ALA A 66 -4.88 19.28 -4.72
C ALA A 66 -5.04 20.27 -5.89
N VAL A 67 -5.23 19.76 -7.11
CA VAL A 67 -5.52 20.59 -8.29
C VAL A 67 -6.85 21.31 -8.13
N VAL A 68 -7.92 20.60 -7.76
CA VAL A 68 -9.26 21.20 -7.55
C VAL A 68 -9.22 22.28 -6.47
N MET A 69 -8.57 22.02 -5.33
CA MET A 69 -8.44 23.00 -4.25
C MET A 69 -7.66 24.25 -4.68
N ARG A 70 -6.63 24.11 -5.52
CA ARG A 70 -5.86 25.25 -6.05
C ARG A 70 -6.70 26.14 -6.97
N PHE A 71 -7.59 25.56 -7.78
CA PHE A 71 -8.51 26.35 -8.60
C PHE A 71 -9.55 27.07 -7.74
N ARG A 72 -10.08 26.42 -6.70
CA ARG A 72 -11.05 27.04 -5.79
C ARG A 72 -10.48 28.21 -4.99
N ASN A 73 -9.21 28.14 -4.56
CA ASN A 73 -8.58 29.19 -3.76
C ASN A 73 -8.09 30.41 -4.57
N LYS A 74 -8.16 30.35 -5.90
CA LYS A 74 -7.75 31.45 -6.79
C LYS A 74 -8.92 32.29 -7.32
N GLY A 75 -10.16 31.90 -7.03
CA GLY A 75 -11.38 32.61 -7.41
C GLY A 75 -11.93 33.46 -6.27
#